data_AF-A0A7C3YIN5-F1
#
_entry.id   AF-A0A7C3YIN5-F1
#
_cell.length_a   1.000
_cell.length_b   1.000
_cell.length_c   1.000
_cell.angle_alpha   90.00
_cell.angle_beta   90.00
_cell.angle_gamma   90.00
#
_symmetry.space_group_name_H-M   'P 1'
#
loop_
_entity.id
_entity.type
_entity.pdbx_description
1 polymer ?
#
loop_
_entity_poly.entity_id
_entity_poly.type
_entity_poly.pdbx_seq_one_letter_code
_entity_poly.pdbx_strand_id
1 'polypeptide(L)'
;TDVVERQCEPSFCASAVNPVIHNVDAILSLACGVGVQVLADMYPETPIIPGHDTMFIGVEDREKAMFQELCKACGSCLLYETGGICPVARCAKSLLNGPCGGQSKGKCEVGGWKKDCAWVLIYNRLKERGRLDLFTAFRAPKDFREMQHPREFSASGG
;
A
#
# COMPACT_ATOMS: atom_id res chain seq x y z
N THR A 1 -27.83 -1.13 -4.95
CA THR A 1 -26.39 -1.19 -4.65
C THR A 1 -25.82 -2.38 -5.36
N ASP A 2 -24.97 -2.14 -6.35
CA ASP A 2 -24.34 -3.18 -7.15
C ASP A 2 -22.90 -3.38 -6.69
N VAL A 3 -22.43 -4.63 -6.69
CA VAL A 3 -21.06 -4.97 -6.31
C VAL A 3 -20.24 -5.09 -7.59
N VAL A 4 -19.35 -4.11 -7.79
CA VAL A 4 -18.39 -4.14 -8.89
C VAL A 4 -17.04 -4.57 -8.35
N GLU A 5 -16.65 -5.80 -8.68
CA GLU A 5 -15.30 -6.28 -8.38
C GLU A 5 -14.28 -5.52 -9.21
N ARG A 6 -13.11 -5.21 -8.63
CA ARG A 6 -11.97 -4.61 -9.34
C ARG A 6 -12.37 -3.43 -10.23
N GLN A 7 -12.89 -2.36 -9.64
CA GLN A 7 -13.27 -1.14 -10.38
C GLN A 7 -12.11 -0.47 -11.15
N CYS A 8 -10.87 -0.90 -10.93
CA CYS A 8 -9.72 -0.51 -11.75
C CYS A 8 -9.64 -1.24 -13.10
N GLU A 9 -10.53 -2.19 -13.39
CA GLU A 9 -10.56 -2.99 -14.62
C GLU A 9 -11.83 -2.66 -15.44
N PRO A 10 -11.71 -2.00 -16.60
CA PRO A 10 -12.87 -1.50 -17.35
C PRO A 10 -13.91 -2.57 -17.74
N SER A 11 -13.47 -3.79 -18.02
CA SER A 11 -14.36 -4.91 -18.38
C SER A 11 -15.34 -5.26 -17.26
N PHE A 12 -14.88 -5.23 -16.01
CA PHE A 12 -15.72 -5.49 -14.83
C PHE A 12 -16.71 -4.34 -14.61
N CYS A 13 -16.25 -3.09 -14.72
CA CYS A 13 -17.13 -1.91 -14.65
C CYS A 13 -18.23 -1.97 -15.72
N ALA A 14 -17.88 -2.24 -16.97
CA ALA A 14 -18.83 -2.33 -18.08
C ALA A 14 -19.89 -3.40 -17.82
N SER A 15 -19.48 -4.58 -17.35
CA SER A 15 -20.40 -5.69 -17.10
C SER A 15 -21.46 -5.38 -16.04
N ALA A 16 -21.09 -4.63 -15.01
CA ALA A 16 -21.96 -4.35 -13.87
C ALA A 16 -22.75 -3.03 -14.03
N VAL A 17 -22.15 -2.01 -14.63
CA VAL A 17 -22.71 -0.65 -14.65
C VAL A 17 -23.50 -0.36 -15.93
N ASN A 18 -23.08 -0.86 -17.11
CA ASN A 18 -23.80 -0.62 -18.37
C ASN A 18 -25.29 -1.01 -18.34
N PRO A 19 -25.72 -2.10 -17.68
CA PRO A 19 -27.15 -2.45 -17.63
C PRO A 19 -28.02 -1.44 -16.90
N VAL A 20 -27.44 -0.60 -16.03
CA VAL A 20 -28.18 0.29 -15.12
C VAL A 20 -27.85 1.77 -15.29
N ILE A 21 -26.77 2.12 -16.01
CA ILE A 21 -26.26 3.49 -16.13
C ILE A 21 -27.31 4.50 -16.63
N HIS A 22 -28.21 4.08 -17.52
CA HIS A 22 -29.27 4.95 -18.07
C HIS A 22 -30.39 5.28 -17.08
N ASN A 23 -30.43 4.61 -15.92
CA ASN A 23 -31.47 4.75 -14.91
C ASN A 23 -30.96 5.44 -13.62
N VAL A 24 -29.78 6.06 -13.65
CA VAL A 24 -29.17 6.71 -12.49
C VAL A 24 -28.69 8.12 -12.82
N ASP A 25 -28.84 9.04 -11.87
CA ASP A 25 -28.36 10.41 -11.99
C ASP A 25 -26.90 10.57 -11.55
N ALA A 26 -26.36 9.61 -10.78
CA ALA A 26 -24.99 9.61 -10.25
C ALA A 26 -24.55 8.22 -9.78
N ILE A 27 -23.24 8.00 -9.65
CA ILE A 27 -22.63 6.80 -9.05
C ILE A 27 -21.82 7.20 -7.82
N LEU A 28 -22.17 6.66 -6.65
CA LEU A 28 -21.33 6.72 -5.45
C LEU A 28 -20.40 5.51 -5.39
N SER A 29 -19.10 5.71 -5.55
CA SER A 29 -18.10 4.63 -5.49
C SER A 29 -17.41 4.58 -4.12
N LEU A 30 -17.45 3.41 -3.48
CA LEU A 30 -16.71 3.10 -2.25
C LEU A 30 -15.34 2.42 -2.54
N ALA A 31 -14.90 2.42 -3.81
CA ALA A 31 -13.60 1.87 -4.18
C ALA A 31 -12.47 2.86 -3.90
N CYS A 32 -11.24 2.42 -4.19
CA CYS A 32 -10.10 3.33 -4.16
C CYS A 32 -10.18 4.35 -5.31
N GLY A 33 -9.39 5.43 -5.21
CA GLY A 33 -9.40 6.53 -6.17
C GLY A 33 -9.06 6.12 -7.61
N VAL A 34 -8.39 4.98 -7.83
CA VAL A 34 -8.18 4.42 -9.17
C VAL A 34 -9.51 3.96 -9.77
N GLY A 35 -10.34 3.26 -9.01
CA GLY A 35 -11.66 2.81 -9.49
C GLY A 35 -12.61 3.97 -9.76
N VAL A 36 -12.57 5.01 -8.91
CA VAL A 36 -13.33 6.25 -9.13
C VAL A 36 -12.94 6.91 -10.46
N GLN A 37 -11.64 7.01 -10.75
CA GLN A 37 -11.14 7.59 -12.00
C GLN A 37 -11.53 6.75 -13.22
N VAL A 38 -11.40 5.42 -13.16
CA VAL A 38 -11.82 4.53 -14.27
C VAL A 38 -13.32 4.68 -14.55
N LEU A 39 -14.16 4.73 -13.52
CA LEU A 39 -15.59 4.98 -13.69
C LEU A 39 -15.86 6.36 -14.30
N ALA A 40 -15.13 7.40 -13.89
CA ALA A 40 -15.28 8.74 -14.44
C ALA A 40 -14.88 8.81 -15.92
N ASP A 41 -13.81 8.12 -16.31
CA ASP A 41 -13.38 8.01 -17.71
C ASP A 41 -14.38 7.23 -18.58
N MET A 42 -14.99 6.17 -18.02
CA MET A 42 -15.95 5.32 -18.74
C MET A 42 -17.33 5.97 -18.89
N TYR A 43 -17.77 6.77 -17.91
CA TYR A 43 -19.11 7.35 -17.84
C TYR A 43 -19.04 8.87 -17.68
N PRO A 44 -18.52 9.62 -18.66
CA PRO A 44 -18.22 11.05 -18.53
C PRO A 44 -19.46 11.93 -18.30
N GLU A 45 -20.64 11.46 -18.73
CA GLU A 45 -21.92 12.18 -18.56
C GLU A 45 -22.58 11.92 -17.19
N THR A 46 -22.09 10.95 -16.41
CA THR A 46 -22.67 10.57 -15.12
C THR A 46 -21.72 10.97 -13.99
N PRO A 47 -22.14 11.85 -13.06
CA PRO A 47 -21.33 12.21 -11.90
C PRO A 47 -20.86 10.99 -11.10
N ILE A 48 -19.54 10.84 -10.95
CA ILE A 48 -18.92 9.82 -10.11
C ILE A 48 -18.45 10.46 -8.80
N ILE A 49 -19.05 10.05 -7.69
CA ILE A 49 -18.81 10.61 -6.36
C ILE A 49 -17.96 9.61 -5.56
N PRO A 50 -16.78 9.99 -5.06
CA PRO A 50 -16.03 9.15 -4.14
C PRO A 50 -16.74 9.13 -2.77
N GLY A 51 -16.98 7.93 -2.24
CA GLY A 51 -17.58 7.73 -0.92
C GLY A 51 -16.56 7.49 0.20
N HIS A 52 -15.26 7.42 -0.11
CA HIS A 52 -14.17 7.38 0.87
C HIS A 52 -12.86 7.89 0.28
N ASP A 53 -11.97 8.39 1.16
CA ASP A 53 -10.62 8.83 0.79
C ASP A 53 -9.65 7.65 0.73
N THR A 54 -8.96 7.49 -0.40
CA THR A 54 -7.89 6.49 -0.47
C THR A 54 -6.64 7.00 0.23
N MET A 55 -6.42 6.53 1.46
CA MET A 55 -5.31 7.01 2.28
C MET A 55 -4.01 6.22 2.08
N PHE A 56 -4.06 4.89 1.98
CA PHE A 56 -2.86 4.04 1.89
C PHE A 56 -3.15 2.61 1.45
N ILE A 57 -2.08 1.85 1.12
CA ILE A 57 -2.14 0.40 0.88
C ILE A 57 -1.82 -0.32 2.20
N GLY A 58 -2.83 -0.98 2.75
CA GLY A 58 -2.73 -1.57 4.07
C GLY A 58 -3.71 -2.69 4.30
N VAL A 59 -3.77 -3.11 5.56
CA VAL A 59 -4.67 -4.16 6.03
C VAL A 59 -5.45 -3.67 7.25
N GLU A 60 -6.68 -4.15 7.39
CA GLU A 60 -7.46 -3.99 8.61
C GLU A 60 -6.82 -4.83 9.74
N ASP A 61 -6.49 -4.18 10.86
CA ASP A 61 -6.22 -4.82 12.14
C ASP A 61 -7.53 -4.83 12.94
N ARG A 62 -8.27 -5.93 12.82
CA ARG A 62 -9.60 -6.11 13.44
C ARG A 62 -9.56 -6.02 14.96
N GLU A 63 -8.50 -6.55 15.58
CA GLU A 63 -8.35 -6.51 17.04
C GLU A 63 -8.20 -5.07 17.55
N LYS A 64 -7.51 -4.24 16.78
CA LYS A 64 -7.29 -2.83 17.11
C LYS A 64 -8.31 -1.88 16.47
N ALA A 65 -9.30 -2.40 15.74
CA ALA A 65 -10.28 -1.64 14.96
C ALA A 65 -9.64 -0.49 14.17
N MET A 66 -8.51 -0.76 13.51
CA MET A 66 -7.74 0.25 12.78
C MET A 66 -7.14 -0.33 11.51
N PHE A 67 -6.82 0.52 10.54
CA PHE A 67 -6.06 0.12 9.37
C PHE A 67 -4.57 0.38 9.57
N GLN A 68 -3.73 -0.54 9.12
CA GLN A 68 -2.28 -0.43 9.15
C GLN A 68 -1.69 -0.38 7.75
N GLU A 69 -0.93 0.67 7.48
CA GLU A 69 -0.18 0.78 6.23
C GLU A 69 0.95 -0.26 6.18
N LEU A 70 0.99 -1.03 5.10
CA LEU A 70 1.99 -2.09 4.88
C LEU A 70 2.89 -1.81 3.68
N CYS A 71 2.43 -1.00 2.72
CA CYS A 71 3.14 -0.75 1.48
C CYS A 71 3.03 0.72 1.08
N LYS A 72 4.14 1.28 0.58
CA LYS A 72 4.19 2.62 -0.01
C LYS A 72 4.10 2.60 -1.55
N ALA A 73 3.86 1.43 -2.13
CA ALA A 73 3.89 1.18 -3.57
C ALA A 73 5.16 1.72 -4.27
N CYS A 74 6.32 1.68 -3.63
CA CYS A 74 7.48 2.51 -4.02
C CYS A 74 8.32 2.01 -5.22
N GLY A 75 7.88 1.01 -5.99
CA GLY A 75 8.61 0.49 -7.17
C GLY A 75 9.78 -0.46 -6.87
N SER A 76 10.67 -0.11 -5.94
CA SER A 76 11.84 -0.94 -5.57
C SER A 76 11.60 -1.71 -4.26
N CYS A 77 11.09 -2.94 -4.40
CA CYS A 77 10.66 -3.78 -3.27
C CYS A 77 11.85 -4.31 -2.45
N LEU A 78 11.74 -4.27 -1.11
CA LEU A 78 12.76 -4.78 -0.18
C LEU A 78 12.28 -5.94 0.69
N LEU A 79 11.10 -6.50 0.39
CA LEU A 79 10.46 -7.49 1.25
C LEU A 79 11.24 -8.80 1.31
N TYR A 80 11.93 -9.16 0.22
CA TYR A 80 12.79 -10.34 0.22
C TYR A 80 13.94 -10.20 1.24
N GLU A 81 14.68 -9.08 1.22
CA GLU A 81 15.83 -8.90 2.13
C GLU A 81 15.43 -8.58 3.58
N THR A 82 14.16 -8.29 3.84
CA THR A 82 13.67 -7.87 5.18
C THR A 82 12.70 -8.88 5.80
N GLY A 83 12.64 -10.10 5.26
CA GLY A 83 11.78 -11.14 5.79
C GLY A 83 10.28 -10.82 5.66
N GLY A 84 9.89 -10.01 4.69
CA GLY A 84 8.50 -9.66 4.43
C GLY A 84 7.98 -8.51 5.30
N ILE A 85 8.85 -7.68 5.87
CA ILE A 85 8.45 -6.48 6.64
C ILE A 85 9.00 -5.25 5.93
N CYS A 86 8.13 -4.46 5.31
CA CYS A 86 8.55 -3.28 4.55
C CYS A 86 9.23 -2.24 5.47
N PRO A 87 10.54 -1.98 5.32
CA PRO A 87 11.26 -1.05 6.20
C PRO A 87 10.84 0.41 5.94
N VAL A 88 10.33 0.71 4.75
CA VAL A 88 9.86 2.06 4.35
C VAL A 88 8.49 2.37 4.96
N ALA A 89 7.54 1.43 4.89
CA ALA A 89 6.18 1.65 5.40
C ALA A 89 6.10 1.43 6.92
N ARG A 90 6.83 0.45 7.46
CA ARG A 90 6.66 -0.01 8.84
C ARG A 90 7.60 0.69 9.83
N CYS A 91 8.72 1.25 9.38
CA CYS A 91 9.58 2.03 10.24
C CYS A 91 9.08 3.47 10.29
N ALA A 92 8.89 4.02 11.49
CA ALA A 92 8.48 5.42 11.67
C ALA A 92 9.47 6.45 11.08
N LYS A 93 10.71 6.02 10.79
CA LYS A 93 11.77 6.83 10.17
C LYS A 93 12.12 6.37 8.74
N SER A 94 11.39 5.39 8.20
CA SER A 94 11.61 4.85 6.85
C SER A 94 13.05 4.41 6.55
N LEU A 95 13.77 3.91 7.56
CA LEU A 95 15.20 3.58 7.44
C LEU A 95 15.43 2.30 6.64
N LEU A 96 16.37 2.34 5.70
CA LEU A 96 16.67 1.24 4.78
C LEU A 96 17.72 0.25 5.32
N ASN A 97 18.66 0.71 6.14
CA ASN A 97 19.88 -0.02 6.50
C ASN A 97 20.01 -0.29 8.00
N GLY A 98 18.92 -0.70 8.65
CA GLY A 98 18.95 -1.15 10.04
C GLY A 98 18.32 -0.19 11.06
N PRO A 99 18.36 -0.57 12.35
CA PRO A 99 17.75 0.20 13.43
C PRO A 99 18.49 1.51 13.72
N CYS A 100 17.76 2.56 14.07
CA CYS A 100 18.32 3.85 14.51
C CYS A 100 18.78 3.90 15.98
N GLY A 101 18.69 2.79 16.73
CA GLY A 101 18.92 2.78 18.17
C GLY A 101 17.75 3.31 19.03
N GLY A 102 16.80 4.03 18.45
CA GLY A 102 15.60 4.56 19.13
C GLY A 102 14.51 3.52 19.47
N GLN A 103 14.94 2.36 19.97
CA GLN A 103 14.08 1.22 20.28
C GLN A 103 14.36 0.73 21.70
N SER A 104 13.31 0.37 22.43
CA SER A 104 13.42 -0.18 23.79
C SER A 104 12.44 -1.34 23.95
N LYS A 105 12.92 -2.49 24.44
CA LYS A 105 12.13 -3.72 24.65
C LYS A 105 11.24 -4.13 23.46
N GLY A 106 11.67 -3.86 22.23
CA GLY A 106 10.96 -4.20 20.99
C GLY A 106 10.05 -3.09 20.46
N LYS A 107 9.95 -1.95 21.17
CA LYS A 107 9.06 -0.83 20.87
C LYS A 107 9.82 0.39 20.34
N CYS A 108 9.18 1.11 19.42
CA CYS A 108 9.74 2.31 18.77
C CYS A 108 9.43 3.58 19.57
N GLU A 109 10.42 4.47 19.71
CA GLU A 109 10.27 5.75 20.42
C GLU A 109 9.23 6.68 19.79
N VAL A 110 9.19 6.76 18.45
CA VAL A 110 8.26 7.64 17.72
C VAL A 110 6.81 7.20 17.93
N GLY A 111 6.60 5.91 18.21
CA GLY A 111 5.30 5.35 18.56
C GLY A 111 4.93 5.48 20.04
N GLY A 112 5.64 6.32 20.82
CA GLY A 112 5.43 6.45 22.26
C GLY A 112 5.59 5.14 23.02
N TRP A 113 6.50 4.27 22.55
CA TRP A 113 6.75 2.93 23.09
C TRP A 113 5.56 1.96 23.00
N LYS A 114 4.50 2.30 22.25
CA LYS A 114 3.35 1.41 22.02
C LYS A 114 3.50 0.56 20.76
N LYS A 115 4.08 1.15 19.71
CA LYS A 115 4.27 0.50 18.40
C LYS A 115 5.54 -0.35 18.39
N ASP A 116 5.48 -1.50 17.73
CA ASP A 116 6.65 -2.35 17.52
C ASP A 116 7.67 -1.69 16.60
N CYS A 117 8.96 -1.88 16.90
CA CYS A 117 10.03 -1.45 16.04
C CYS A 117 10.15 -2.39 14.83
N ALA A 118 9.95 -1.86 13.62
CA ALA A 118 10.04 -2.64 12.39
C ALA A 118 11.37 -3.40 12.26
N TRP A 119 12.50 -2.80 12.63
CA TRP A 119 13.81 -3.43 12.53
C TRP A 119 14.04 -4.55 13.55
N VAL A 120 13.37 -4.51 14.71
CA VAL A 120 13.37 -5.65 15.64
C VAL A 120 12.53 -6.79 15.07
N LEU A 121 11.37 -6.48 14.50
CA LEU A 121 10.53 -7.49 13.83
C LEU A 121 11.27 -8.16 12.65
N ILE A 122 11.98 -7.36 11.84
CA ILE A 122 12.83 -7.85 10.74
C ILE A 122 13.92 -8.79 11.29
N TYR A 123 14.66 -8.36 12.31
CA TYR A 123 15.71 -9.16 12.92
C TYR A 123 15.19 -10.51 13.41
N ASN A 124 14.12 -10.51 14.21
CA ASN A 124 13.54 -11.73 14.78
C ASN A 124 13.12 -12.71 13.68
N ARG A 125 12.44 -12.20 12.64
CA ARG A 125 11.96 -13.04 11.54
C ARG A 125 13.09 -13.61 10.67
N LEU A 126 14.14 -12.83 10.43
CA LEU A 126 15.32 -13.32 9.72
C LEU A 126 16.10 -14.34 10.57
N LYS A 127 16.19 -14.12 11.89
CA LYS A 127 16.79 -15.07 12.84
C LYS A 127 16.06 -16.41 12.83
N GLU A 128 14.73 -16.41 12.94
CA GLU A 128 13.89 -17.60 12.88
C GLU A 128 14.07 -18.39 11.57
N ARG A 129 14.35 -17.68 10.46
CA ARG A 129 14.56 -18.28 9.14
C ARG A 129 16.01 -18.68 8.86
N GLY A 130 16.94 -18.44 9.80
CA GLY A 130 18.37 -18.67 9.56
C GLY A 130 18.97 -17.77 8.48
N ARG A 131 18.39 -16.58 8.25
CA ARG A 131 18.76 -15.63 7.18
C ARG A 131 19.32 -14.31 7.71
N LEU A 132 20.12 -14.35 8.78
CA LEU A 132 20.73 -13.15 9.36
C LEU A 132 21.78 -12.49 8.45
N ASP A 133 22.26 -13.22 7.43
CA ASP A 133 23.07 -12.67 6.34
C ASP A 133 22.40 -11.46 5.67
N LEU A 134 21.08 -11.53 5.46
CA LEU A 134 20.30 -10.43 4.87
C LEU A 134 20.16 -9.24 5.80
N PHE A 135 20.24 -9.44 7.13
CA PHE A 135 20.11 -8.35 8.09
C PHE A 135 21.29 -7.39 7.99
N THR A 136 22.49 -7.92 7.77
CA THR A 136 23.72 -7.15 7.63
C THR A 136 24.04 -6.77 6.19
N ALA A 137 23.21 -7.18 5.22
CA ALA A 137 23.39 -6.81 3.82
C ALA A 137 23.26 -5.30 3.62
N PHE A 138 24.22 -4.73 2.89
CA PHE A 138 24.15 -3.34 2.47
C PHE A 138 23.07 -3.15 1.41
N ARG A 139 22.22 -2.14 1.58
CA ARG A 139 21.22 -1.74 0.59
C ARG A 139 21.58 -0.36 0.06
N ALA A 140 21.70 -0.26 -1.25
CA ALA A 140 21.93 1.02 -1.91
C ALA A 140 20.83 2.03 -1.56
N PRO A 141 21.15 3.34 -1.54
CA PRO A 141 20.12 4.38 -1.41
C PRO A 141 19.03 4.17 -2.47
N LYS A 142 17.77 4.30 -2.04
CA LYS A 142 16.63 4.17 -2.93
C LYS A 142 16.58 5.37 -3.88
N ASP A 143 16.29 5.13 -5.15
CA ASP A 143 15.97 6.21 -6.09
C ASP A 143 14.52 6.66 -5.88
N PHE A 144 14.35 7.83 -5.26
CA PHE A 144 13.02 8.40 -5.01
C PHE A 144 12.40 9.07 -6.24
N ARG A 145 13.14 9.18 -7.36
CA ARG A 145 12.57 9.66 -8.63
C ARG A 145 11.51 8.70 -9.18
N GLU A 146 11.70 7.39 -8.97
CA GLU A 146 10.72 6.35 -9.34
C GLU A 146 9.38 6.47 -8.57
N MET A 147 9.36 7.26 -7.50
CA MET A 147 8.18 7.46 -6.64
C MET A 147 7.41 8.74 -6.99
N GLN A 148 7.89 9.54 -7.93
CA GLN A 148 7.22 10.77 -8.37
C GLN A 148 5.90 10.45 -9.09
N HIS A 149 4.89 11.29 -8.92
CA HIS A 149 3.60 11.15 -9.60
C HIS A 149 3.53 12.09 -10.83
N PRO A 150 2.86 11.70 -11.94
CA PRO A 150 2.25 10.39 -12.22
C PRO A 150 3.30 9.32 -12.59
N ARG A 151 2.98 8.04 -12.34
CA ARG A 151 3.86 6.91 -12.65
C ARG A 151 3.27 6.10 -13.78
N GLU A 152 4.09 5.84 -14.78
CA GLU A 152 3.76 4.97 -15.91
C GLU A 152 4.85 3.90 -16.01
N PHE A 153 4.43 2.65 -16.14
CA PHE A 153 5.32 1.52 -16.35
C PHE A 153 4.93 0.85 -17.65
N SER A 154 5.88 0.63 -18.56
CA SER A 154 5.62 -0.15 -19.76
C SER A 154 5.42 -1.62 -19.40
N ALA A 155 4.36 -2.23 -19.89
CA ALA A 155 4.11 -3.66 -19.70
C ALA A 155 5.15 -4.56 -20.41
N SER A 156 5.90 -4.01 -21.37
CA SER A 156 7.07 -4.63 -21.97
C SER A 156 8.28 -4.41 -21.05
N GLY A 157 8.64 -5.44 -20.28
CA GLY A 157 9.81 -5.41 -19.41
C GLY A 157 11.11 -5.10 -20.17
N GLY A 158 11.93 -4.26 -19.56
CA GLY A 158 13.37 -4.15 -19.83
C GLY A 158 14.13 -4.60 -18.59
#